data_AF-A0AAW8KGT2-F1
#
_entry.id   AF-A0AAW8KGT2-F1
#
_cell.length_a   1.000
_cell.length_b   1.000
_cell.length_c   1.000
_cell.angle_alpha   90.00
_cell.angle_beta   90.00
_cell.angle_gamma   90.00
#
_symmetry.space_group_name_H-M   'P 1'
#
loop_
_entity.id
_entity.type
_entity.pdbx_description
1 polymer ?
#
loop_
_entity_poly.entity_id
_entity_poly.type
_entity_poly.pdbx_seq_one_letter_code
_entity_poly.pdbx_strand_id
1 'polypeptide(L)' 'MSDSSIVIKGAREHNLQDIDVEIPRDELVVITGLSGSGKSSLAFD' A
#
# COMPACT_ATOMS: atom_id res chain seq x y z
N MET A 1 12.95 14.93 13.03
CA MET A 1 11.50 14.69 12.93
C MET A 1 11.36 13.31 12.31
N SER A 2 10.71 12.36 12.99
CA SER A 2 10.43 11.06 12.40
C SER A 2 9.44 11.25 11.25
N ASP A 3 9.66 10.55 10.13
CA ASP A 3 8.67 10.51 9.05
C ASP A 3 7.36 9.94 9.60
N SER A 4 6.24 10.64 9.40
CA SER A 4 4.94 10.23 9.93
C SER A 4 4.27 9.13 9.10
N SER A 5 4.80 8.82 7.92
CA SER A 5 4.21 7.86 7.00
C SER A 5 5.25 7.04 6.22
N ILE A 6 4.78 5.98 5.60
CA ILE A 6 5.46 5.18 4.57
C ILE A 6 4.82 5.58 3.25
N VAL A 7 5.62 6.11 2.33
CA VAL A 7 5.14 6.57 1.03
C VAL A 7 5.61 5.60 -0.05
N ILE A 8 4.66 5.03 -0.77
CA ILE A 8 4.87 4.16 -1.93
C ILE A 8 4.44 4.96 -3.16
N LYS A 9 5.34 5.08 -4.14
CA LYS A 9 5.10 5.83 -5.38
C LYS A 9 5.13 4.89 -6.59
N GLY A 10 4.11 4.98 -7.43
CA GLY A 10 3.99 4.22 -8.66
C GLY A 10 4.07 2.71 -8.49
N ALA A 11 3.33 2.15 -7.52
CA ALA A 11 3.26 0.72 -7.31
C ALA A 11 2.60 0.02 -8.52
N ARG A 12 3.32 -0.95 -9.10
CA ARG A 12 2.96 -1.63 -10.36
C ARG A 12 3.16 -3.15 -10.32
N GLU A 13 3.41 -3.71 -9.13
CA GLU A 13 3.59 -5.15 -9.01
C GLU A 13 2.28 -5.88 -9.35
N HIS A 14 2.40 -6.99 -10.08
CA HIS A 14 1.27 -7.76 -10.62
C HIS A 14 0.20 -6.93 -11.34
N ASN A 15 -0.96 -6.72 -10.70
CA ASN A 15 -2.11 -6.03 -11.26
C ASN A 15 -2.30 -4.61 -10.70
N LEU A 16 -1.34 -4.09 -9.94
CA LEU A 16 -1.35 -2.71 -9.47
C LEU A 16 -1.20 -1.75 -10.65
N GLN A 17 -2.05 -0.73 -10.67
CA GLN A 17 -2.18 0.19 -11.81
C GLN A 17 -1.48 1.52 -11.56
N ASP A 18 -0.18 1.47 -11.25
CA ASP A 18 0.61 2.68 -11.01
C ASP A 18 0.07 3.55 -9.88
N ILE A 19 -0.15 2.94 -8.73
CA ILE A 19 -0.80 3.63 -7.61
C ILE A 19 0.21 4.25 -6.65
N ASP A 20 -0.14 5.44 -6.17
CA ASP A 20 0.54 6.09 -5.06
C ASP A 20 -0.22 5.82 -3.76
N VAL A 21 0.51 5.41 -2.72
CA VAL A 21 -0.08 5.06 -1.41
C VAL A 21 0.74 5.70 -0.31
N GLU A 22 0.06 6.25 0.69
CA GLU A 22 0.65 6.74 1.93
C GLU A 22 0.05 5.97 3.10
N ILE A 23 0.89 5.37 3.94
CA ILE A 23 0.51 4.54 5.08
C ILE A 23 1.04 5.24 6.34
N PRO A 24 0.18 5.65 7.31
CA PRO A 24 0.66 6.25 8.55
C PRO A 24 1.52 5.26 9.33
N ARG A 25 2.61 5.78 9.94
CA ARG A 25 3.45 4.99 10.84
C ARG A 25 2.84 4.94 12.23
N ASP A 26 3.26 3.94 13.00
CA ASP A 26 2.90 3.76 14.41
C ASP A 26 1.38 3.58 14.64
N GLU A 27 0.66 3.17 13.59
CA GLU A 27 -0.78 2.91 13.60
C GLU A 27 -1.09 1.51 13.04
N LEU A 28 -2.21 0.94 13.47
CA LEU A 28 -2.73 -0.29 12.87
C LEU A 28 -3.52 0.03 11.60
N VAL A 29 -2.95 -0.29 10.44
CA VAL A 29 -3.58 -0.07 9.13
C VAL A 29 -4.15 -1.37 8.58
N VAL A 30 -5.38 -1.32 8.08
CA VAL A 30 -6.06 -2.47 7.48
C VAL A 30 -6.21 -2.27 5.96
N ILE A 31 -5.62 -3.18 5.19
CA ILE A 31 -5.78 -3.24 3.74
C ILE A 31 -6.90 -4.22 3.40
N THR A 32 -8.00 -3.72 2.82
CA THR A 32 -9.21 -4.50 2.49
C THR A 32 -9.70 -4.25 1.07
N GLY A 33 -10.69 -5.01 0.61
CA GLY A 33 -11.21 -4.98 -0.76
C GLY A 33 -11.47 -6.36 -1.35
N LEU A 34 -12.19 -6.38 -2.48
CA LEU A 34 -12.62 -7.61 -3.19
C LEU A 34 -11.43 -8.51 -3.56
N SER A 35 -11.68 -9.80 -3.74
CA SER A 35 -10.65 -10.72 -4.23
C SER A 35 -10.07 -10.24 -5.57
N GLY A 36 -8.76 -10.35 -5.76
CA GLY A 36 -8.06 -9.87 -6.95
C GLY A 36 -7.81 -8.36 -7.02
N SER A 37 -8.19 -7.56 -6.02
CA SER A 37 -8.00 -6.10 -6.05
C SER A 37 -6.57 -5.59 -5.82
N GLY A 38 -5.58 -6.48 -5.71
CA GLY A 38 -4.17 -6.09 -5.51
C GLY A 38 -3.72 -5.88 -4.05
N LYS A 39 -4.55 -6.26 -3.05
CA LYS A 39 -4.21 -6.09 -1.62
C LYS A 39 -2.91 -6.79 -1.22
N SER A 40 -2.78 -8.08 -1.56
CA SER A 40 -1.60 -8.86 -1.22
C SER A 40 -0.37 -8.33 -1.95
N SER A 41 -0.55 -7.96 -3.22
CA SER A 41 0.49 -7.33 -4.05
C SER A 41 0.92 -5.94 -3.58
N LEU A 42 0.13 -5.28 -2.72
CA LEU A 42 0.51 -4.01 -2.09
C LEU A 42 1.13 -4.21 -0.70
N ALA A 43 0.73 -5.27 0.00
CA ALA A 43 1.07 -5.48 1.41
C ALA A 43 2.28 -6.42 1.62
N PHE A 44 2.54 -7.33 0.68
CA PHE A 44 3.48 -8.43 0.86
C PHE A 44 4.49 -8.58 -0.27
N ASP A 45 4.07 -8.35 -1.51
CA ASP A 45 4.92 -8.42 -2.71
C ASP A 45 5.42 -7.03 -3.11
#